data_AF-A0A1V1P252-F1
#
_entry.id   AF-A0A1V1P252-F1
#
_cell.length_a   1.000
_cell.length_b   1.000
_cell.length_c   1.000
_cell.angle_alpha   90.00
_cell.angle_beta   90.00
_cell.angle_gamma   90.00
#
_symmetry.space_group_name_H-M   'P 1'
#
loop_
_entity.id
_entity.type
_entity.pdbx_description
1 polymer ?
#
loop_
_entity_poly.entity_id
_entity_poly.type
_entity_poly.pdbx_seq_one_letter_code
_entity_poly.pdbx_strand_id
1 'polypeptide(L)'
;MLVSGSYIGWMTQMMRDMFVGGRLRENEISSSLTFEEGMTAVYQYANYNQIELSYPLAIVINILAQSNPYYISSILETEWSERDFTSFSGIINTFAYEIIDRRSELHKTWIEYISSTLSKVNEKYAKKILLTLSKEREKEFARDEILDLIGWSEDQEAVLEKKLSQLIYGDLITQGRSAYHYKGIADDVLYLIFYHKYNFEIYHQESNVQGELYKKIEHLEKDKKSMQSQINELKGRMLELVVLRELNKCKKEKQALNI
;
A
#
# COMPACT_ATOMS: atom_id res chain seq x y z
N MET A 1 -15.59 7.15 -25.95
CA MET A 1 -16.21 7.69 -24.72
C MET A 1 -15.28 7.32 -23.58
N LEU A 2 -14.70 8.30 -22.91
CA LEU A 2 -13.93 8.09 -21.67
C LEU A 2 -14.93 8.24 -20.52
N VAL A 3 -15.00 7.25 -19.65
CA VAL A 3 -15.79 7.32 -18.41
C VAL A 3 -14.83 7.12 -17.25
N SER A 4 -14.78 8.09 -16.34
CA SER A 4 -13.97 8.06 -15.13
C SER A 4 -14.83 8.31 -13.91
N GLY A 5 -14.36 7.86 -12.75
CA GLY A 5 -15.08 8.00 -11.48
C GLY A 5 -14.41 7.18 -10.38
N SER A 6 -14.71 7.53 -9.15
CA SER A 6 -13.99 7.05 -7.96
C SER A 6 -14.52 5.72 -7.40
N TYR A 7 -15.71 5.28 -7.82
CA TYR A 7 -16.29 3.97 -7.50
C TYR A 7 -16.16 3.04 -8.71
N ILE A 8 -14.94 2.62 -9.02
CA ILE A 8 -14.62 1.90 -10.26
C ILE A 8 -15.35 0.57 -10.29
N GLY A 9 -15.39 -0.18 -9.19
CA GLY A 9 -16.10 -1.45 -9.10
C GLY A 9 -17.60 -1.33 -9.42
N TRP A 10 -18.28 -0.35 -8.81
CA TRP A 10 -19.71 -0.08 -9.07
C TRP A 10 -19.98 0.38 -10.49
N MET A 11 -19.17 1.29 -11.02
CA MET A 11 -19.32 1.74 -12.41
C MET A 11 -19.09 0.59 -13.39
N THR A 12 -18.07 -0.23 -13.14
CA THR A 12 -17.75 -1.40 -13.98
C THR A 12 -18.89 -2.40 -13.96
N GLN A 13 -19.50 -2.65 -12.79
CA GLN A 13 -20.68 -3.48 -12.67
C GLN A 13 -21.85 -2.94 -13.51
N MET A 14 -22.20 -1.66 -13.34
CA MET A 14 -23.27 -1.03 -14.11
C MET A 14 -23.01 -1.12 -15.63
N MET A 15 -21.77 -0.89 -16.06
CA MET A 15 -21.38 -1.01 -17.45
C MET A 15 -21.48 -2.45 -17.97
N ARG A 16 -21.08 -3.44 -17.18
CA ARG A 16 -21.20 -4.87 -17.58
C ARG A 16 -22.64 -5.31 -17.70
N ASP A 17 -23.53 -4.81 -16.84
CA ASP A 17 -24.96 -5.09 -16.91
C ASP A 17 -25.60 -4.47 -18.16
N MET A 18 -25.17 -3.27 -18.56
CA MET A 18 -25.69 -2.56 -19.73
C MET A 18 -25.06 -3.01 -21.05
N PHE A 19 -23.77 -3.38 -21.05
CA PHE A 19 -22.97 -3.66 -22.25
C PHE A 19 -22.45 -5.10 -22.25
N VAL A 20 -23.39 -6.04 -22.31
CA VAL A 20 -23.15 -7.49 -22.27
C VAL A 20 -22.33 -7.98 -23.47
N GLY A 21 -21.52 -9.03 -23.27
CA GLY A 21 -20.83 -9.76 -24.34
C GLY A 21 -19.47 -9.19 -24.74
N GLY A 22 -18.76 -8.55 -23.82
CA GLY A 22 -17.40 -8.03 -24.06
C GLY A 22 -17.36 -6.81 -24.99
N ARG A 23 -18.45 -6.04 -25.04
CA ARG A 23 -18.58 -4.86 -25.91
C ARG A 23 -17.72 -3.66 -25.48
N LEU A 24 -17.18 -3.70 -24.28
CA LEU A 24 -16.29 -2.69 -23.73
C LEU A 24 -14.89 -3.28 -23.54
N ARG A 25 -13.87 -2.49 -23.86
CA ARG A 25 -12.48 -2.78 -23.53
C ARG A 25 -12.14 -2.03 -22.25
N GLU A 26 -11.73 -2.77 -21.23
CA GLU A 26 -11.23 -2.23 -19.98
C GLU A 26 -9.71 -1.99 -20.13
N ASN A 27 -9.25 -0.78 -19.81
CA ASN A 27 -7.83 -0.49 -19.67
C ASN A 27 -7.63 0.07 -18.26
N GLU A 28 -6.91 -0.67 -17.44
CA GLU A 28 -6.62 -0.27 -16.06
C GLU A 28 -5.47 0.73 -16.03
N ILE A 29 -5.62 1.77 -15.20
CA ILE A 29 -4.56 2.73 -14.90
C ILE A 29 -4.29 2.60 -13.42
N SER A 30 -3.02 2.40 -13.06
CA SER A 30 -2.60 2.35 -11.67
C SER A 30 -2.98 3.64 -10.95
N SER A 31 -3.54 3.52 -9.75
CA SER A 31 -3.80 4.66 -8.85
C SER A 31 -2.51 5.25 -8.28
N SER A 32 -1.43 4.46 -8.23
CA SER A 32 -0.11 4.91 -7.82
C SER A 32 0.79 5.21 -9.02
N LEU A 33 1.58 6.26 -8.88
CA LEU A 33 2.68 6.60 -9.78
C LEU A 33 3.84 5.61 -9.62
N THR A 34 4.77 5.61 -10.59
CA THR A 34 6.08 4.98 -10.34
C THR A 34 6.83 5.72 -9.22
N PHE A 35 7.85 5.10 -8.63
CA PHE A 35 8.61 5.72 -7.54
C PHE A 35 9.17 7.10 -7.94
N GLU A 36 9.76 7.22 -9.13
CA GLU A 36 10.35 8.47 -9.64
C GLU A 36 9.30 9.56 -9.94
N GLU A 37 8.17 9.16 -10.51
CA GLU A 37 7.02 10.07 -10.72
C GLU A 37 6.43 10.52 -9.39
N GLY A 38 6.33 9.61 -8.41
CA GLY A 38 5.91 9.92 -7.04
C GLY A 38 6.86 10.89 -6.33
N MET A 39 8.18 10.71 -6.48
CA MET A 39 9.18 11.66 -6.00
C MET A 39 8.99 13.05 -6.65
N THR A 40 8.73 13.07 -7.96
CA THR A 40 8.44 14.32 -8.69
C THR A 40 7.19 14.99 -8.13
N ALA A 41 6.12 14.23 -7.90
CA ALA A 41 4.90 14.73 -7.30
C ALA A 41 5.14 15.30 -5.89
N VAL A 42 5.89 14.60 -5.03
CA VAL A 42 6.26 15.11 -3.70
C VAL A 42 6.91 16.49 -3.78
N TYR A 43 7.90 16.67 -4.66
CA TYR A 43 8.56 17.98 -4.81
C TYR A 43 7.64 19.04 -5.41
N GLN A 44 6.77 18.68 -6.35
CA GLN A 44 5.81 19.62 -6.94
C GLN A 44 4.81 20.13 -5.90
N TYR A 45 4.21 19.23 -5.12
CA TYR A 45 3.30 19.61 -4.04
C TYR A 45 4.02 20.37 -2.93
N ALA A 46 5.23 19.97 -2.54
CA ALA A 46 6.01 20.69 -1.54
C ALA A 46 6.34 22.12 -2.00
N ASN A 47 6.75 22.31 -3.25
CA ASN A 47 7.03 23.62 -3.82
C ASN A 47 5.76 24.49 -3.90
N TYR A 48 4.63 23.92 -4.32
CA TYR A 48 3.34 24.61 -4.34
C TYR A 48 2.94 25.12 -2.94
N ASN A 49 3.15 24.29 -1.91
CA ASN A 49 2.85 24.62 -0.52
C ASN A 49 3.98 25.36 0.21
N GLN A 50 5.06 25.74 -0.50
CA GLN A 50 6.22 26.44 0.07
C GLN A 50 6.89 25.70 1.24
N ILE A 51 6.89 24.36 1.19
CA ILE A 51 7.52 23.49 2.17
C ILE A 51 8.95 23.18 1.71
N GLU A 52 9.93 23.59 2.51
CA GLU A 52 11.32 23.16 2.31
C GLU A 52 11.47 21.71 2.77
N LEU A 53 11.90 20.84 1.85
CA LEU A 53 11.95 19.41 2.10
C LEU A 53 13.30 18.83 1.70
N SER A 54 13.95 18.15 2.65
CA SER A 54 15.19 17.43 2.36
C SER A 54 14.91 16.14 1.58
N TYR A 55 15.89 15.71 0.78
CA TYR A 55 15.77 14.49 -0.03
C TYR A 55 15.40 13.22 0.76
N PRO A 56 15.98 12.94 1.95
CA PRO A 56 15.56 11.80 2.76
C PRO A 56 14.10 11.85 3.21
N LEU A 57 13.59 13.05 3.51
CA LEU A 57 12.20 13.26 3.91
C LEU A 57 11.23 13.10 2.73
N ALA A 58 11.64 13.52 1.51
CA ALA A 58 10.87 13.29 0.29
C ALA A 58 10.63 11.79 0.04
N ILE A 59 11.68 10.99 0.21
CA ILE A 59 11.60 9.53 0.08
C ILE A 59 10.59 8.97 1.07
N VAL A 60 10.60 9.42 2.33
CA VAL A 60 9.68 8.92 3.34
C VAL A 60 8.24 9.25 2.99
N ILE A 61 7.94 10.49 2.56
CA ILE A 61 6.59 10.86 2.11
C ILE A 61 6.15 9.94 0.96
N ASN A 62 7.00 9.77 -0.07
CA ASN A 62 6.68 8.96 -1.23
C ASN A 62 6.42 7.48 -0.87
N ILE A 63 7.21 6.91 0.05
CA ILE A 63 7.04 5.54 0.55
C ILE A 63 5.77 5.37 1.38
N LEU A 64 5.52 6.30 2.31
CA LEU A 64 4.34 6.25 3.17
C LEU A 64 3.06 6.39 2.34
N ALA A 65 3.07 7.31 1.37
CA ALA A 65 2.00 7.53 0.42
C ALA A 65 1.95 6.47 -0.71
N GLN A 66 2.88 5.51 -0.75
CA GLN A 66 2.95 4.47 -1.79
C GLN A 66 2.92 5.03 -3.23
N SER A 67 3.57 6.18 -3.44
CA SER A 67 3.53 6.96 -4.69
C SER A 67 2.12 7.30 -5.20
N ASN A 68 1.12 7.25 -4.33
CA ASN A 68 -0.24 7.64 -4.65
C ASN A 68 -0.34 9.18 -4.57
N PRO A 69 -0.68 9.88 -5.68
CA PRO A 69 -0.70 11.33 -5.71
C PRO A 69 -1.73 11.93 -4.74
N TYR A 70 -2.83 11.22 -4.45
CA TYR A 70 -3.84 11.67 -3.49
C TYR A 70 -3.32 11.61 -2.04
N TYR A 71 -2.56 10.57 -1.69
CA TYR A 71 -1.95 10.48 -0.37
C TYR A 71 -0.81 11.48 -0.21
N ILE A 72 -0.02 11.71 -1.26
CA ILE A 72 1.02 12.73 -1.28
C ILE A 72 0.40 14.12 -1.04
N SER A 73 -0.66 14.47 -1.77
CA SER A 73 -1.33 15.76 -1.59
C SER A 73 -1.95 15.87 -0.19
N SER A 74 -2.64 14.83 0.29
CA SER A 74 -3.24 14.83 1.64
C SER A 74 -2.20 15.11 2.74
N ILE A 75 -0.98 14.56 2.62
CA ILE A 75 0.10 14.81 3.58
C ILE A 75 0.58 16.27 3.48
N LEU A 76 0.86 16.77 2.28
CA LEU A 76 1.53 18.07 2.07
C LEU A 76 0.56 19.27 2.17
N GLU A 77 -0.72 19.05 1.93
CA GLU A 77 -1.79 20.06 1.97
C GLU A 77 -2.60 20.02 3.27
N THR A 78 -2.23 19.16 4.22
CA THR A 78 -2.89 19.02 5.52
C THR A 78 -3.10 20.37 6.22
N GLU A 79 -4.28 20.57 6.79
CA GLU A 79 -4.62 21.74 7.60
C GLU A 79 -4.16 21.62 9.06
N TRP A 80 -3.51 20.52 9.44
CA TRP A 80 -3.09 20.29 10.82
C TRP A 80 -2.05 21.32 11.27
N SER A 81 -2.34 22.04 12.35
CA SER A 81 -1.49 23.13 12.83
C SER A 81 -0.14 22.66 13.40
N GLU A 82 -0.03 21.40 13.81
CA GLU A 82 1.20 20.81 14.37
C GLU A 82 1.98 20.01 13.33
N ARG A 83 1.64 20.13 12.04
CA ARG A 83 2.39 19.48 10.96
C ARG A 83 3.87 19.88 11.00
N ASP A 84 4.74 18.91 10.79
CA ASP A 84 6.19 19.10 10.78
C ASP A 84 6.83 18.31 9.65
N PHE A 85 7.46 19.01 8.71
CA PHE A 85 8.17 18.43 7.57
C PHE A 85 9.69 18.55 7.70
N THR A 86 10.19 18.89 8.89
CA THR A 86 11.63 19.02 9.18
C THR A 86 12.21 17.74 9.79
N SER A 87 11.37 16.80 10.22
CA SER A 87 11.77 15.56 10.87
C SER A 87 10.96 14.34 10.40
N PHE A 88 11.54 13.14 10.52
CA PHE A 88 10.83 11.89 10.22
C PHE A 88 9.61 11.67 11.11
N SER A 89 9.74 12.00 12.41
CA SER A 89 8.65 11.95 13.37
C SER A 89 7.51 12.91 13.01
N GLY A 90 7.86 14.12 12.56
CA GLY A 90 6.89 15.11 12.11
C GLY A 90 6.04 14.59 10.96
N ILE A 91 6.67 13.97 9.95
CA ILE A 91 5.96 13.40 8.79
C ILE A 91 5.05 12.25 9.21
N ILE A 92 5.53 11.34 10.06
CA ILE A 92 4.71 10.23 10.56
C ILE A 92 3.51 10.75 11.34
N ASN A 93 3.71 11.71 12.25
CA ASN A 93 2.62 12.27 13.04
C ASN A 93 1.61 12.99 12.16
N THR A 94 2.09 13.73 11.16
CA THR A 94 1.26 14.43 10.18
C THR A 94 0.40 13.45 9.39
N PHE A 95 1.00 12.36 8.90
CA PHE A 95 0.25 11.37 8.15
C PHE A 95 -0.70 10.54 9.03
N ALA A 96 -0.30 10.22 10.25
CA ALA A 96 -1.19 9.58 11.23
C ALA A 96 -2.40 10.47 11.55
N TYR A 97 -2.21 11.78 11.66
CA TYR A 97 -3.30 12.74 11.83
C TYR A 97 -4.29 12.67 10.65
N GLU A 98 -3.79 12.68 9.42
CA GLU A 98 -4.63 12.54 8.21
C GLU A 98 -5.45 11.24 8.20
N ILE A 99 -4.97 10.17 8.81
CA ILE A 99 -5.69 8.88 8.91
C ILE A 99 -6.69 8.87 10.07
N ILE A 100 -6.34 9.46 11.22
CA ILE A 100 -7.08 9.32 12.48
C ILE A 100 -8.15 10.41 12.64
N ASP A 101 -7.84 11.66 12.33
CA ASP A 101 -8.73 12.77 12.67
C ASP A 101 -9.90 12.85 11.69
N ARG A 102 -11.13 12.78 12.22
CA ARG A 102 -12.36 12.90 11.44
C ARG A 102 -12.52 14.18 10.62
N ARG A 103 -11.72 15.21 10.90
CA ARG A 103 -11.73 16.49 10.19
C ARG A 103 -10.75 16.52 9.03
N SER A 104 -9.77 15.62 9.00
CA SER A 104 -8.80 15.53 7.92
C SER A 104 -9.48 15.15 6.60
N GLU A 105 -8.84 15.50 5.49
CA GLU A 105 -9.38 15.21 4.16
C GLU A 105 -9.36 13.70 3.89
N LEU A 106 -8.21 13.07 4.15
CA LEU A 106 -8.00 11.65 3.86
C LEU A 106 -8.98 10.76 4.64
N HIS A 107 -9.22 11.06 5.91
CA HIS A 107 -10.18 10.33 6.72
C HIS A 107 -11.60 10.50 6.17
N LYS A 108 -12.05 11.73 5.90
CA LYS A 108 -13.41 11.99 5.40
C LYS A 108 -13.68 11.21 4.12
N THR A 109 -12.78 11.34 3.15
CA THR A 109 -12.89 10.69 1.85
C THR A 109 -13.04 9.19 2.02
N TRP A 110 -12.09 8.53 2.68
CA TRP A 110 -12.16 7.08 2.85
C TRP A 110 -13.36 6.61 3.64
N ILE A 111 -13.76 7.33 4.68
CA ILE A 111 -14.91 6.95 5.49
C ILE A 111 -16.21 7.02 4.69
N GLU A 112 -16.34 7.99 3.79
CA GLU A 112 -17.47 8.06 2.86
C GLU A 112 -17.54 6.80 1.99
N TYR A 113 -16.43 6.39 1.35
CA TYR A 113 -16.37 5.18 0.52
C TYR A 113 -16.64 3.90 1.32
N ILE A 114 -16.04 3.79 2.50
CA ILE A 114 -16.16 2.61 3.34
C ILE A 114 -17.58 2.48 3.87
N SER A 115 -18.17 3.57 4.38
CA SER A 115 -19.52 3.54 4.95
C SER A 115 -20.59 3.27 3.88
N SER A 116 -20.45 3.83 2.68
CA SER A 116 -21.41 3.58 1.60
C SER A 116 -21.44 2.10 1.20
N THR A 117 -20.26 1.45 1.12
CA THR A 117 -20.15 0.01 0.83
C THR A 117 -20.63 -0.82 2.02
N LEU A 118 -20.22 -0.49 3.24
CA LEU A 118 -20.59 -1.24 4.43
C LEU A 118 -22.09 -1.22 4.71
N SER A 119 -22.82 -0.16 4.36
CA SER A 119 -24.28 -0.12 4.51
C SER A 119 -25.02 -1.20 3.69
N LYS A 120 -24.38 -1.74 2.65
CA LYS A 120 -24.93 -2.79 1.77
C LYS A 120 -24.54 -4.20 2.22
N VAL A 121 -23.63 -4.33 3.20
CA VAL A 121 -23.19 -5.60 3.77
C VAL A 121 -23.45 -5.62 5.28
N ASN A 122 -23.42 -6.80 5.90
CA ASN A 122 -23.61 -6.85 7.36
C ASN A 122 -22.40 -6.19 8.05
N GLU A 123 -22.64 -5.03 8.66
CA GLU A 123 -21.60 -4.16 9.22
C GLU A 123 -20.64 -4.89 10.17
N LYS A 124 -21.14 -5.73 11.08
CA LYS A 124 -20.28 -6.37 12.11
C LYS A 124 -19.24 -7.32 11.49
N TYR A 125 -19.67 -8.21 10.60
CA TYR A 125 -18.78 -9.23 10.03
C TYR A 125 -17.93 -8.69 8.89
N ALA A 126 -18.47 -7.76 8.10
CA ALA A 126 -17.73 -7.12 7.02
C ALA A 126 -16.49 -6.38 7.56
N LYS A 127 -16.61 -5.67 8.69
CA LYS A 127 -15.47 -5.01 9.34
C LYS A 127 -14.35 -6.00 9.71
N LYS A 128 -14.70 -7.17 10.24
CA LYS A 128 -13.72 -8.22 10.59
C LYS A 128 -13.01 -8.76 9.36
N ILE A 129 -13.77 -9.06 8.30
CA ILE A 129 -13.20 -9.51 7.02
C ILE A 129 -12.24 -8.45 6.47
N LEU A 130 -12.66 -7.19 6.40
CA LEU A 130 -11.84 -6.08 5.89
C LEU A 130 -10.55 -5.92 6.68
N LEU A 131 -10.63 -5.90 8.02
CA LEU A 131 -9.45 -5.75 8.86
C LEU A 131 -8.47 -6.92 8.70
N THR A 132 -8.96 -8.17 8.64
CA THR A 132 -8.09 -9.34 8.48
C THR A 132 -7.46 -9.40 7.10
N LEU A 133 -8.25 -9.25 6.02
CA LEU A 133 -7.75 -9.34 4.65
C LEU A 133 -6.80 -8.19 4.31
N SER A 134 -7.02 -6.98 4.82
CA SER A 134 -6.11 -5.84 4.60
C SER A 134 -4.79 -6.00 5.38
N LYS A 135 -4.85 -6.53 6.61
CA LYS A 135 -3.66 -6.85 7.40
C LYS A 135 -2.80 -7.90 6.70
N GLU A 136 -3.42 -8.96 6.19
CA GLU A 136 -2.77 -10.06 5.47
C GLU A 136 -2.94 -9.94 3.95
N ARG A 137 -2.84 -8.72 3.39
CA ARG A 137 -3.11 -8.44 1.96
C ARG A 137 -2.24 -9.22 0.96
N GLU A 138 -1.14 -9.82 1.38
CA GLU A 138 -0.34 -10.71 0.52
C GLU A 138 -0.84 -12.15 0.49
N LYS A 139 -1.71 -12.53 1.44
CA LYS A 139 -2.33 -13.85 1.50
C LYS A 139 -3.69 -13.82 0.80
N GLU A 140 -3.96 -14.88 0.04
CA GLU A 140 -5.31 -15.18 -0.44
C GLU A 140 -6.05 -16.06 0.59
N PHE A 141 -7.32 -15.75 0.81
CA PHE A 141 -8.21 -16.50 1.67
C PHE A 141 -9.30 -17.16 0.82
N ALA A 142 -9.48 -18.45 1.02
CA ALA A 142 -10.61 -19.19 0.46
C ALA A 142 -11.91 -18.87 1.23
N ARG A 143 -13.09 -19.09 0.62
CA ARG A 143 -14.37 -18.72 1.27
C ARG A 143 -14.64 -19.48 2.57
N ASP A 144 -14.23 -20.74 2.65
CA ASP A 144 -14.27 -21.55 3.88
C ASP A 144 -13.41 -20.94 4.98
N GLU A 145 -12.17 -20.53 4.69
CA GLU A 145 -11.32 -19.81 5.65
C GLU A 145 -11.98 -18.51 6.14
N ILE A 146 -12.72 -17.82 5.26
CA ILE A 146 -13.45 -16.60 5.62
C ILE A 146 -14.69 -16.92 6.47
N LEU A 147 -15.41 -18.02 6.21
CA LEU A 147 -16.52 -18.49 7.04
C LEU A 147 -16.02 -18.80 8.46
N ASP A 148 -14.92 -19.53 8.57
CA ASP A 148 -14.29 -19.87 9.85
C ASP A 148 -13.84 -18.60 10.60
N LEU A 149 -13.24 -17.64 9.88
CA LEU A 149 -12.81 -16.36 10.44
C LEU A 149 -13.98 -15.62 11.11
N ILE A 150 -15.17 -15.63 10.52
CA ILE A 150 -16.35 -14.94 11.06
C ILE A 150 -17.24 -15.82 11.94
N GLY A 151 -16.93 -17.12 12.06
CA GLY A 151 -17.69 -18.09 12.85
C GLY A 151 -19.04 -18.44 12.22
N TRP A 152 -19.12 -18.48 10.89
CA TRP A 152 -20.33 -18.87 10.15
C TRP A 152 -20.26 -20.33 9.72
N SER A 153 -21.42 -20.97 9.61
CA SER A 153 -21.57 -22.33 9.11
C SER A 153 -21.58 -22.39 7.58
N GLU A 154 -21.27 -23.56 7.02
CA GLU A 154 -21.18 -23.79 5.56
C GLU A 154 -22.46 -23.46 4.78
N ASP A 155 -23.64 -23.60 5.40
CA ASP A 155 -24.92 -23.25 4.77
C ASP A 155 -25.04 -21.74 4.43
N GLN A 156 -24.19 -20.90 5.01
CA GLN A 156 -24.13 -19.46 4.74
C GLN A 156 -23.19 -19.09 3.60
N GLU A 157 -22.54 -20.05 2.92
CA GLU A 157 -21.57 -19.79 1.86
C GLU A 157 -22.14 -18.89 0.73
N ALA A 158 -23.34 -19.18 0.24
CA ALA A 158 -23.99 -18.40 -0.81
C ALA A 158 -24.31 -16.96 -0.37
N VAL A 159 -24.57 -16.76 0.93
CA VAL A 159 -24.79 -15.43 1.52
C VAL A 159 -23.46 -14.69 1.64
N LEU A 160 -22.40 -15.38 2.05
CA LEU A 160 -21.06 -14.82 2.12
C LEU A 160 -20.56 -14.40 0.74
N GLU A 161 -20.72 -15.22 -0.29
CA GLU A 161 -20.33 -14.91 -1.67
C GLU A 161 -20.92 -13.57 -2.12
N LYS A 162 -22.23 -13.39 -1.96
CA LYS A 162 -22.90 -12.13 -2.31
C LYS A 162 -22.30 -10.94 -1.57
N LYS A 163 -21.98 -11.09 -0.28
CA LYS A 163 -21.37 -10.02 0.52
C LYS A 163 -19.94 -9.71 0.07
N LEU A 164 -19.15 -10.73 -0.25
CA LEU A 164 -17.80 -10.54 -0.77
C LEU A 164 -17.84 -9.84 -2.14
N SER A 165 -18.80 -10.17 -3.01
CA SER A 165 -19.00 -9.43 -4.26
C SER A 165 -19.29 -7.95 -4.02
N GLN A 166 -20.11 -7.60 -3.02
CA GLN A 166 -20.38 -6.21 -2.66
C GLN A 166 -19.12 -5.48 -2.16
N LEU A 167 -18.26 -6.17 -1.41
CA LEU A 167 -16.97 -5.62 -0.96
C LEU A 167 -15.99 -5.42 -2.13
N ILE A 168 -16.03 -6.30 -3.13
CA ILE A 168 -15.27 -6.12 -4.39
C ILE A 168 -15.80 -4.91 -5.14
N TYR A 169 -17.12 -4.77 -5.30
CA TYR A 169 -17.71 -3.62 -6.02
C TYR A 169 -17.45 -2.29 -5.33
N GLY A 170 -17.35 -2.30 -4.01
CA GLY A 170 -16.94 -1.14 -3.22
C GLY A 170 -15.45 -0.85 -3.25
N ASP A 171 -14.66 -1.58 -4.05
CA ASP A 171 -13.20 -1.44 -4.12
C ASP A 171 -12.56 -1.50 -2.71
N LEU A 172 -13.01 -2.44 -1.86
CA LEU A 172 -12.46 -2.64 -0.51
C LEU A 172 -11.65 -3.95 -0.37
N ILE A 173 -11.89 -4.92 -1.25
CA ILE A 173 -11.13 -6.18 -1.39
C ILE A 173 -11.02 -6.53 -2.87
N THR A 174 -10.14 -7.47 -3.21
CA THR A 174 -10.02 -8.01 -4.57
C THR A 174 -10.26 -9.51 -4.61
N GLN A 175 -10.60 -10.00 -5.79
CA GLN A 175 -10.61 -11.43 -6.08
C GLN A 175 -9.18 -11.93 -6.26
N GLY A 176 -8.88 -13.11 -5.72
CA GLY A 176 -7.60 -13.79 -5.89
C GLY A 176 -7.55 -14.64 -7.16
N ARG A 177 -6.75 -15.70 -7.13
CA ARG A 177 -6.52 -16.63 -8.25
C ARG A 177 -7.76 -17.32 -8.81
N SER A 178 -8.86 -17.37 -8.07
CA SER A 178 -10.13 -17.96 -8.53
C SER A 178 -11.33 -17.28 -7.90
N ALA A 179 -12.54 -17.58 -8.39
CA ALA A 179 -13.82 -17.11 -7.79
C ALA A 179 -14.04 -17.54 -6.34
N TYR A 180 -13.24 -18.49 -5.85
CA TYR A 180 -13.28 -18.97 -4.48
C TYR A 180 -12.30 -18.25 -3.54
N HIS A 181 -11.36 -17.47 -4.08
CA HIS A 181 -10.30 -16.83 -3.29
C HIS A 181 -10.43 -15.31 -3.32
N TYR A 182 -10.13 -14.69 -2.18
CA TYR A 182 -10.25 -13.25 -1.95
C TYR A 182 -9.00 -12.75 -1.22
N LYS A 183 -8.64 -11.49 -1.47
CA LYS A 183 -7.44 -10.85 -0.93
C LYS A 183 -7.73 -9.39 -0.58
N GLY A 184 -7.00 -8.84 0.39
CA GLY A 184 -7.02 -7.40 0.65
C GLY A 184 -6.37 -6.60 -0.48
N ILE A 185 -6.80 -5.35 -0.66
CA ILE A 185 -6.15 -4.45 -1.62
C ILE A 185 -4.70 -4.19 -1.18
N ALA A 186 -3.81 -4.05 -2.15
CA ALA A 186 -2.40 -3.71 -1.95
C ALA A 186 -2.21 -2.23 -1.54
N ASP A 187 -2.96 -1.77 -0.53
CA ASP A 187 -2.98 -0.41 -0.02
C ASP A 187 -2.80 -0.44 1.51
N ASP A 188 -1.69 0.12 1.96
CA ASP A 188 -1.31 0.12 3.38
C ASP A 188 -2.11 1.16 4.16
N VAL A 189 -2.49 2.27 3.51
CA VAL A 189 -3.27 3.34 4.12
C VAL A 189 -4.67 2.83 4.43
N LEU A 190 -5.27 2.08 3.51
CA LEU A 190 -6.57 1.46 3.73
C LEU A 190 -6.57 0.48 4.91
N TYR A 191 -5.51 -0.33 5.07
CA TYR A 191 -5.30 -1.14 6.27
C TYR A 191 -5.25 -0.28 7.54
N LEU A 192 -4.47 0.81 7.54
CA LEU A 192 -4.34 1.68 8.71
C LEU A 192 -5.67 2.33 9.10
N ILE A 193 -6.52 2.68 8.12
CA ILE A 193 -7.87 3.20 8.36
C ILE A 193 -8.76 2.14 9.02
N PHE A 194 -8.76 0.90 8.49
CA PHE A 194 -9.52 -0.20 9.10
C PHE A 194 -9.00 -0.55 10.49
N TYR A 195 -7.68 -0.56 10.66
CA TYR A 195 -7.02 -0.81 11.93
C TYR A 195 -7.42 0.27 12.93
N HIS A 196 -7.40 1.54 12.54
CA HIS A 196 -7.85 2.62 13.40
C HIS A 196 -9.31 2.44 13.83
N LYS A 197 -10.19 2.18 12.87
CA LYS A 197 -11.64 2.24 13.08
C LYS A 197 -12.24 1.00 13.73
N TYR A 198 -11.73 -0.19 13.41
CA TYR A 198 -12.40 -1.45 13.74
C TYR A 198 -11.65 -2.30 14.76
N ASN A 199 -10.37 -2.02 15.04
CA ASN A 199 -9.58 -2.87 15.93
C ASN A 199 -10.16 -2.91 17.35
N PHE A 200 -10.62 -1.79 17.89
CA PHE A 200 -11.24 -1.78 19.22
C PHE A 200 -12.60 -2.49 19.24
N GLU A 201 -13.43 -2.29 18.21
CA GLU A 201 -14.73 -2.97 18.09
C GLU A 201 -14.57 -4.50 18.04
N ILE A 202 -13.55 -5.00 17.33
CA ILE A 202 -13.34 -6.43 17.07
C ILE A 202 -12.54 -7.10 18.20
N TYR A 203 -11.46 -6.46 18.67
CA TYR A 203 -10.47 -7.07 19.56
C TYR A 203 -10.34 -6.38 20.92
N HIS A 204 -11.05 -5.28 21.16
CA HIS A 204 -10.98 -4.47 22.40
C HIS A 204 -9.55 -4.02 22.72
N GLN A 205 -8.81 -3.65 21.68
CA GLN A 205 -7.46 -3.11 21.76
C GLN A 205 -7.39 -1.78 21.02
N GLU A 206 -6.77 -0.78 21.64
CA GLU A 206 -6.52 0.50 20.99
C GLU A 206 -5.58 0.31 19.78
N SER A 207 -5.86 1.07 18.72
CA SER A 207 -5.01 1.09 17.53
C SER A 207 -3.84 2.05 17.73
N ASN A 208 -2.67 1.69 17.21
CA ASN A 208 -1.50 2.58 17.19
C ASN A 208 -1.00 2.79 15.75
N VAL A 209 -1.68 3.66 15.00
CA VAL A 209 -1.34 3.98 13.60
C VAL A 209 0.08 4.53 13.48
N GLN A 210 0.46 5.44 14.39
CA GLN A 210 1.83 6.00 14.42
C GLN A 210 2.86 4.87 14.56
N GLY A 211 2.64 3.94 15.49
CA GLY A 211 3.52 2.80 15.70
C GLY A 211 3.64 1.88 14.48
N GLU A 212 2.55 1.65 13.75
CA GLU A 212 2.60 0.88 12.50
C GLU A 212 3.37 1.61 11.39
N LEU A 213 3.21 2.94 11.28
CA LEU A 213 3.99 3.76 10.34
C LEU A 213 5.50 3.76 10.69
N TYR A 214 5.85 3.88 11.98
CA TYR A 214 7.23 3.78 12.44
C TYR A 214 7.86 2.42 12.10
N LYS A 215 7.15 1.31 12.39
CA LYS A 215 7.63 -0.04 12.06
C LYS A 215 7.91 -0.20 10.57
N LYS A 216 7.08 0.40 9.70
CA LYS A 216 7.28 0.36 8.25
C LYS A 216 8.60 1.04 7.86
N ILE A 217 8.90 2.21 8.42
CA ILE A 217 10.16 2.91 8.15
C ILE A 217 11.36 2.14 8.71
N GLU A 218 11.29 1.67 9.95
CA GLU A 218 12.38 0.89 10.57
C GLU A 218 12.70 -0.39 9.77
N HIS A 219 11.66 -1.07 9.28
CA HIS A 219 11.84 -2.26 8.44
C HIS A 219 12.61 -1.91 7.16
N LEU A 220 12.23 -0.82 6.49
CA LEU A 220 12.90 -0.35 5.28
C LEU A 220 14.35 0.09 5.53
N GLU A 221 14.64 0.73 6.67
CA GLU A 221 16.01 1.06 7.05
C GLU A 221 16.88 -0.18 7.27
N LYS A 222 16.30 -1.20 7.92
CA LYS A 222 16.97 -2.49 8.13
C LYS A 222 17.27 -3.19 6.80
N ASP A 223 16.31 -3.20 5.87
CA ASP A 223 16.46 -3.80 4.55
C ASP A 223 17.50 -3.06 3.73
N LYS A 224 17.48 -1.72 3.74
CA LYS A 224 18.50 -0.88 3.10
C LYS A 224 19.90 -1.21 3.61
N LYS A 225 20.07 -1.32 4.93
CA LYS A 225 21.37 -1.66 5.54
C LYS A 225 21.83 -3.06 5.13
N SER A 226 20.91 -4.02 5.09
CA SER A 226 21.17 -5.38 4.63
C SER A 226 21.64 -5.41 3.16
N MET A 227 20.91 -4.73 2.27
CA MET A 227 21.26 -4.62 0.85
C MET A 227 22.62 -3.93 0.63
N GLN A 228 22.91 -2.86 1.37
CA GLN A 228 24.21 -2.20 1.32
C GLN A 228 25.34 -3.13 1.76
N SER A 229 25.11 -3.95 2.79
CA SER A 229 26.07 -4.97 3.22
C SER A 229 26.35 -5.99 2.10
N GLN A 230 25.31 -6.50 1.44
CA GLN A 230 25.45 -7.46 0.33
C GLN A 230 26.20 -6.85 -0.86
N ILE A 231 25.92 -5.59 -1.20
CA ILE A 231 26.64 -4.88 -2.28
C ILE A 231 28.12 -4.74 -1.92
N ASN A 232 28.44 -4.38 -0.68
CA ASN A 232 29.83 -4.23 -0.24
C ASN A 232 30.58 -5.57 -0.27
N GLU A 233 29.92 -6.67 0.13
CA GLU A 233 30.47 -8.02 0.02
C GLU A 233 30.77 -8.38 -1.45
N LEU A 234 29.83 -8.15 -2.37
CA LEU A 234 30.02 -8.42 -3.80
C LEU A 234 31.15 -7.57 -4.40
N LYS A 235 31.25 -6.29 -4.03
CA LYS A 235 32.37 -5.42 -4.43
C LYS A 235 33.70 -5.97 -3.95
N GLY A 236 33.76 -6.45 -2.70
CA GLY A 236 34.95 -7.11 -2.14
C GLY A 236 35.36 -8.34 -2.95
N ARG A 237 34.43 -9.26 -3.20
CA ARG A 237 34.67 -10.46 -4.01
C ARG A 237 35.14 -10.13 -5.43
N MET A 238 34.52 -9.13 -6.06
CA MET A 238 34.90 -8.69 -7.40
C MET A 238 36.30 -8.07 -7.43
N LEU A 239 36.67 -7.28 -6.41
CA LEU A 239 38.01 -6.72 -6.28
C LEU A 239 39.06 -7.84 -6.14
N GLU A 240 38.80 -8.84 -5.28
CA GLU A 240 39.69 -10.00 -5.12
C GLU A 240 39.90 -10.75 -6.43
N LEU A 241 38.82 -11.00 -7.19
CA LEU A 241 38.90 -11.65 -8.50
C LEU A 241 39.72 -10.83 -9.50
N VAL A 242 39.53 -9.50 -9.54
CA VAL A 242 40.29 -8.61 -10.42
C VAL A 242 41.77 -8.61 -10.04
N VAL A 243 42.10 -8.47 -8.75
CA VAL A 243 43.49 -8.52 -8.26
C VAL A 243 44.14 -9.84 -8.62
N LEU A 244 43.47 -10.97 -8.38
CA LEU A 244 43.98 -12.30 -8.70
C LEU A 244 44.21 -12.49 -10.20
N ARG A 245 43.33 -11.94 -11.04
CA ARG A 245 43.48 -11.96 -12.51
C ARG A 245 44.71 -11.18 -12.95
N GLU A 246 44.92 -9.96 -12.44
CA GLU A 246 46.07 -9.13 -12.78
C GLU A 246 47.39 -9.76 -12.29
N LEU A 247 47.41 -10.29 -11.06
CA LEU A 247 48.58 -11.03 -10.55
C LEU A 247 48.93 -12.23 -11.44
N ASN A 248 47.92 -12.98 -11.89
CA ASN A 248 48.13 -14.10 -12.80
C ASN A 248 48.62 -13.64 -14.19
N LYS A 249 48.16 -12.49 -14.68
CA LYS A 249 48.64 -11.90 -15.93
C LYS A 249 50.11 -11.49 -15.82
N CYS A 250 50.49 -10.75 -14.77
CA CYS A 250 51.88 -10.39 -14.51
C CYS A 250 52.78 -11.62 -14.36
N LYS A 251 52.28 -12.71 -13.75
CA LYS A 251 53.02 -13.97 -13.64
C LYS A 251 53.27 -14.61 -15.00
N LYS A 252 52.27 -14.63 -15.89
CA LYS A 252 52.42 -15.15 -17.27
C LYS A 252 53.36 -14.29 -18.11
N GLU A 253 53.28 -12.96 -18.00
CA GLU A 253 54.17 -12.04 -18.71
C GLU A 253 55.63 -12.19 -18.25
N LYS A 254 55.88 -12.35 -16.93
CA LYS A 254 57.22 -12.66 -16.41
C LYS A 254 57.77 -14.00 -16.89
N GLN A 255 56.91 -15.01 -17.12
CA GLN A 255 57.34 -16.29 -17.68
C GLN A 255 57.67 -16.20 -19.18
N ALA A 256 57.03 -15.30 -19.93
CA ALA A 256 57.28 -15.08 -21.35
C ALA A 256 58.56 -14.25 -21.64
N LEU A 257 59.01 -13.43 -20.69
CA LEU A 257 60.23 -12.62 -20.77
C LEU A 257 61.53 -13.36 -20.37
N ASN A 258 61.43 -14.58 -19.83
CA ASN A 258 62.56 -15.41 -19.41
C ASN A 258 62.95 -16.48 -20.46
N ILE A 259 62.74 -16.19 -21.75
CA ILE A 259 63.23 -17.00 -22.88
C ILE A 259 64.38 -16.25 -23.56
#